data_AF-A0A1Y1S973-F1
#
_entry.id   AF-A0A1Y1S973-F1
#
_cell.length_a   1.000
_cell.length_b   1.000
_cell.length_c   1.000
_cell.angle_alpha   90.00
_cell.angle_beta   90.00
_cell.angle_gamma   90.00
#
_symmetry.space_group_name_H-M   'P 1'
#
loop_
_entity.id
_entity.type
_entity.pdbx_description
1 polymer ?
#
loop_
_entity_poly.entity_id
_entity_poly.type
_entity_poly.pdbx_seq_one_letter_code
_entity_poly.pdbx_strand_id
1 'polypeptide(L)'
;MAIEQEIDEIFLHNAQPTSDTNKIRNLQEYIERLGGIKSHLEVISDQVVGIKTNFEIYDIQLDSLAKDLQMIQDKNRELETRLNRDKDVFEKLKSLTLALSIDDTHLQILDNGSFTKMDDLVKMQESLNILAGFRVEKYTIRIVRETKEKVLRCQRDFFKRFVSYLNKTFVRSESQGELKVHRDLYNKIKQYRFIFTHSKKYEDTFKMVFGSYTLHSKRLYEAEFAAHIDAILKLVNDPEKMQLSMDVLIKSFESLVTCELNFLINLVEEDETGEQGAIDIFKGVSGLIFEFLDQMFKQSRAITIISLSKIASDSETPRGLFLRSFRGDLYRKFELLQDRFVKDEEEKLRKNIKLDSLQQVLNQKGMSDLKSRMLRMYLTRYLRKVDEISLEKLIYRFKAIHSLRIPFEVERELPSDSAQKGVVLSEIMHAMEARIVSDVFGGDDEVGNVKRVVEMIRGKSTRPTEAELLLLKNVRAIVLENCSTENKTKYGRIFQ
;
A
#
# COMPACT_ATOMS: atom_id res chain seq x y z
N MET A 1 -85.75 86.21 -15.94
CA MET A 1 -86.65 87.15 -15.23
C MET A 1 -86.22 88.61 -15.35
N ALA A 2 -84.93 88.98 -15.34
CA ALA A 2 -84.54 90.39 -15.51
C ALA A 2 -84.78 90.93 -16.94
N ILE A 3 -84.63 90.09 -17.96
CA ILE A 3 -84.73 90.48 -19.38
C ILE A 3 -86.17 90.87 -19.77
N GLU A 4 -87.19 90.18 -19.23
CA GLU A 4 -88.60 90.50 -19.53
C GLU A 4 -89.03 91.83 -18.90
N GLN A 5 -88.54 92.17 -17.70
CA GLN A 5 -88.84 93.45 -17.05
C GLN A 5 -88.20 94.64 -17.77
N GLU A 6 -86.98 94.47 -18.29
CA GLU A 6 -86.32 95.49 -19.13
C GLU A 6 -87.10 95.74 -20.42
N ILE A 7 -87.68 94.67 -21.00
CA ILE A 7 -88.51 94.77 -22.20
C ILE A 7 -89.82 95.50 -21.88
N ASP A 8 -90.46 95.26 -20.73
CA ASP A 8 -91.70 95.97 -20.37
C ASP A 8 -91.46 97.46 -20.06
N GLU A 9 -90.35 97.84 -19.42
CA GLU A 9 -90.00 99.25 -19.16
C GLU A 9 -89.81 100.06 -20.45
N ILE A 10 -89.19 99.46 -21.47
CA ILE A 10 -88.98 100.10 -22.77
C ILE A 10 -90.31 100.30 -23.53
N PHE A 11 -91.34 99.49 -23.25
CA PHE A 11 -92.55 99.42 -24.06
C PHE A 11 -93.82 100.00 -23.43
N LEU A 12 -93.95 100.10 -22.10
CA LEU A 12 -95.27 100.30 -21.46
C LEU A 12 -95.45 101.49 -20.49
N HIS A 13 -94.40 102.14 -19.93
CA HIS A 13 -94.61 103.05 -18.77
C HIS A 13 -94.16 104.51 -18.83
N ASN A 14 -93.75 105.04 -19.97
CA ASN A 14 -93.80 106.50 -20.19
C ASN A 14 -94.61 106.79 -21.44
N ALA A 15 -95.88 107.10 -21.20
CA ALA A 15 -96.85 107.65 -22.15
C ALA A 15 -96.40 109.04 -22.65
N GLN A 16 -95.29 109.03 -23.36
CA GLN A 16 -94.78 110.12 -24.18
C GLN A 16 -94.53 109.55 -25.57
N PRO A 17 -94.94 110.25 -26.64
CA PRO A 17 -94.86 109.75 -28.00
C PRO A 17 -93.39 109.65 -28.40
N THR A 18 -92.81 108.47 -28.23
CA THR A 18 -91.49 108.13 -28.75
C THR A 18 -91.68 107.14 -29.88
N SER A 19 -91.28 107.61 -31.06
CA SER A 19 -91.39 106.98 -32.37
C SER A 19 -90.87 105.53 -32.40
N ASP A 20 -91.45 104.69 -33.26
CA ASP A 20 -91.01 103.32 -33.61
C ASP A 20 -89.49 103.21 -33.88
N THR A 21 -88.85 104.32 -34.23
CA THR A 21 -87.39 104.45 -34.39
C THR A 21 -86.57 104.05 -33.16
N ASN A 22 -87.01 104.36 -31.93
CA ASN A 22 -86.20 104.07 -30.73
C ASN A 22 -86.17 102.58 -30.36
N LYS A 23 -87.27 101.85 -30.61
CA LYS A 23 -87.33 100.39 -30.37
C LYS A 23 -86.47 99.62 -31.37
N ILE A 24 -86.46 100.06 -32.63
CA ILE A 24 -85.56 99.55 -33.67
C ILE A 24 -84.10 99.77 -33.28
N ARG A 25 -83.78 100.94 -32.70
CA ARG A 25 -82.42 101.26 -32.24
C ARG A 25 -81.90 100.32 -31.14
N ASN A 26 -82.72 99.97 -30.15
CA ASN A 26 -82.29 99.07 -29.07
C ASN A 26 -82.09 97.62 -29.56
N LEU A 27 -82.92 97.14 -30.49
CA LEU A 27 -82.70 95.85 -31.16
C LEU A 27 -81.43 95.85 -32.01
N GLN A 28 -81.15 96.96 -32.69
CA GLN A 28 -79.89 97.15 -33.42
C GLN A 28 -78.69 97.09 -32.48
N GLU A 29 -78.70 97.79 -31.34
CA GLU A 29 -77.62 97.75 -30.34
C GLU A 29 -77.40 96.34 -29.76
N TYR A 30 -78.46 95.54 -29.58
CA TYR A 30 -78.33 94.16 -29.08
C TYR A 30 -77.77 93.21 -30.14
N ILE A 31 -78.19 93.37 -31.41
CA ILE A 31 -77.60 92.64 -32.55
C ILE A 31 -76.13 93.01 -32.72
N GLU A 32 -75.76 94.28 -32.53
CA GLU A 32 -74.36 94.73 -32.51
C GLU A 32 -73.56 94.06 -31.39
N ARG A 33 -74.12 93.95 -30.17
CA ARG A 33 -73.46 93.24 -29.05
C ARG A 33 -73.31 91.72 -29.30
N LEU A 34 -74.30 91.08 -29.92
CA LEU A 34 -74.21 89.67 -30.36
C LEU A 34 -73.14 89.47 -31.45
N GLY A 35 -73.01 90.44 -32.36
CA GLY A 35 -71.92 90.50 -33.33
C GLY A 35 -70.54 90.48 -32.66
N GLY A 36 -70.39 91.15 -31.52
CA GLY A 36 -69.17 91.14 -30.71
C GLY A 36 -68.84 89.80 -30.02
N ILE A 37 -69.85 88.99 -29.66
CA ILE A 37 -69.63 87.66 -29.06
C ILE A 37 -69.22 86.64 -30.13
N LYS A 38 -69.79 86.75 -31.33
CA LYS A 38 -69.46 85.87 -32.46
C LYS A 38 -67.98 85.95 -32.82
N SER A 39 -67.43 87.17 -32.86
CA SER A 39 -65.99 87.36 -33.15
C SER A 39 -65.09 86.75 -32.07
N HIS A 40 -65.48 86.77 -30.80
CA HIS A 40 -64.71 86.13 -29.73
C HIS A 40 -64.74 84.60 -29.82
N LEU A 41 -65.89 84.02 -30.18
CA LEU A 41 -66.02 82.58 -30.43
C LEU A 41 -65.21 82.13 -31.65
N GLU A 42 -65.16 82.95 -32.70
CA GLU A 42 -64.28 82.71 -33.87
C GLU A 42 -62.80 82.71 -33.45
N VAL A 43 -62.36 83.68 -32.64
CA VAL A 43 -60.98 83.71 -32.11
C VAL A 43 -60.65 82.49 -31.24
N ILE A 44 -61.56 82.06 -30.36
CA ILE A 44 -61.36 80.85 -29.54
C ILE A 44 -61.31 79.60 -30.42
N SER A 45 -62.19 79.51 -31.42
CA SER A 45 -62.19 78.41 -32.38
C SER A 45 -60.85 78.33 -33.13
N ASP A 46 -60.33 79.47 -33.59
CA ASP A 46 -59.03 79.54 -34.26
C ASP A 46 -57.88 79.13 -33.33
N GLN A 47 -57.92 79.54 -32.06
CA GLN A 47 -56.93 79.10 -31.06
C GLN A 47 -57.01 77.60 -30.78
N VAL A 48 -58.20 77.02 -30.67
CA VAL A 48 -58.40 75.58 -30.48
C VAL A 48 -57.90 74.79 -31.70
N VAL A 49 -58.17 75.28 -32.92
CA VAL A 49 -57.63 74.70 -34.16
C VAL A 49 -56.09 74.80 -34.19
N GLY A 50 -55.52 75.93 -33.77
CA GLY A 50 -54.08 76.10 -33.64
C GLY A 50 -53.44 75.12 -32.66
N ILE A 51 -54.06 74.93 -31.49
CA ILE A 51 -53.62 73.94 -30.49
C ILE A 51 -53.71 72.52 -31.05
N LYS A 52 -54.81 72.17 -31.71
CA LYS A 52 -55.01 70.85 -32.33
C LYS A 52 -53.92 70.57 -33.37
N THR A 53 -53.65 71.52 -34.26
CA THR A 53 -52.59 71.39 -35.27
C THR A 53 -51.21 71.17 -34.63
N ASN A 54 -50.90 71.88 -33.54
CA ASN A 54 -49.64 71.68 -32.82
C ASN A 54 -49.56 70.29 -32.16
N PHE A 55 -50.65 69.79 -31.58
CA PHE A 55 -50.70 68.42 -31.05
C PHE A 55 -50.49 67.37 -32.15
N GLU A 56 -51.13 67.53 -33.31
CA GLU A 56 -50.93 66.63 -34.45
C GLU A 56 -49.46 66.64 -34.93
N ILE A 57 -48.81 67.81 -34.95
CA ILE A 57 -47.37 67.92 -35.27
C ILE A 57 -46.51 67.18 -34.23
N TYR A 58 -46.78 67.38 -32.93
CA TYR A 58 -46.03 66.69 -31.87
C TYR A 58 -46.23 65.18 -31.92
N ASP A 59 -47.45 64.70 -32.22
CA ASP A 59 -47.75 63.28 -32.35
C ASP A 59 -46.95 62.66 -33.50
N ILE A 60 -46.91 63.32 -34.67
CA ILE A 60 -46.07 62.92 -35.80
C ILE A 60 -44.57 62.89 -35.43
N GLN A 61 -44.10 63.90 -34.70
CA GLN A 61 -42.70 63.97 -34.26
C GLN A 61 -42.35 62.85 -33.26
N LEU A 62 -43.24 62.56 -32.30
CA LEU A 62 -43.06 61.48 -31.34
C LEU A 62 -43.07 60.11 -32.01
N ASP A 63 -43.97 59.89 -32.98
CA ASP A 63 -44.01 58.66 -33.78
C ASP A 63 -42.74 58.48 -34.61
N SER A 64 -42.23 59.57 -35.21
CA SER A 64 -40.95 59.54 -35.92
C SER A 64 -39.80 59.18 -34.99
N LEU A 65 -39.74 59.83 -33.82
CA LEU A 65 -38.69 59.59 -32.83
C LEU A 65 -38.75 58.16 -32.27
N ALA A 66 -39.95 57.62 -32.05
CA ALA A 66 -40.15 56.24 -31.62
C ALA A 66 -39.64 55.24 -32.65
N LYS A 67 -39.89 55.49 -33.95
CA LYS A 67 -39.34 54.67 -35.05
C LYS A 67 -37.82 54.74 -35.10
N ASP A 68 -37.24 55.94 -34.95
CA ASP A 68 -35.79 56.12 -34.94
C ASP A 68 -35.14 55.42 -33.74
N LEU A 69 -35.74 55.53 -32.54
CA LEU A 69 -35.28 54.83 -31.33
C LEU A 69 -35.35 53.32 -31.49
N GLN A 70 -36.44 52.79 -32.07
CA GLN A 70 -36.57 51.37 -32.33
C GLN A 70 -35.48 50.89 -33.30
N MET A 71 -35.21 51.65 -34.36
CA MET A 71 -34.14 51.34 -35.30
C MET A 71 -32.76 51.34 -34.63
N ILE A 72 -32.48 52.31 -33.75
CA ILE A 72 -31.24 52.37 -32.96
C ILE A 72 -31.14 51.14 -32.04
N GLN A 73 -32.22 50.75 -31.37
CA GLN A 73 -32.24 49.61 -30.47
C GLN A 73 -31.99 48.29 -31.21
N ASP A 74 -32.61 48.11 -32.37
CA ASP A 74 -32.39 46.95 -33.24
C ASP A 74 -30.92 46.91 -33.71
N LYS A 75 -30.36 48.08 -34.06
CA LYS A 75 -28.95 48.17 -34.45
C LYS A 75 -27.99 47.85 -33.32
N ASN A 76 -28.28 48.29 -32.09
CA ASN A 76 -27.48 47.95 -30.93
C ASN A 76 -27.48 46.44 -30.64
N ARG A 77 -28.65 45.79 -30.75
CA ARG A 77 -28.76 44.35 -30.59
C ARG A 77 -27.98 43.57 -31.66
N GLU A 78 -27.99 44.06 -32.90
CA GLU A 78 -27.17 43.52 -33.98
C GLU A 78 -25.66 43.69 -33.68
N LEU A 79 -25.25 44.84 -33.16
CA LEU A 79 -23.85 45.10 -32.80
C LEU A 79 -23.38 44.24 -31.62
N GLU A 80 -24.19 44.06 -30.58
CA GLU A 80 -23.86 43.18 -29.45
C GLU A 80 -23.68 41.72 -29.89
N THR A 81 -24.58 41.22 -30.75
CA THR A 81 -24.46 39.86 -31.27
C THR A 81 -23.23 39.68 -32.15
N ARG A 82 -22.87 40.68 -32.98
CA ARG A 82 -21.60 40.70 -33.73
C ARG A 82 -20.40 40.71 -32.79
N LEU A 83 -20.38 41.59 -31.79
CA LEU A 83 -19.28 41.70 -30.82
C LEU A 83 -19.04 40.38 -30.07
N ASN A 84 -20.10 39.69 -29.68
CA ASN A 84 -19.99 38.40 -29.00
C ASN A 84 -19.42 37.32 -29.93
N ARG A 85 -19.81 37.30 -31.21
CA ARG A 85 -19.22 36.39 -32.21
C ARG A 85 -17.74 36.71 -32.43
N ASP A 86 -17.39 37.99 -32.57
CA ASP A 86 -16.01 38.41 -32.80
C ASP A 86 -15.10 38.06 -31.62
N LYS A 87 -15.60 38.20 -30.38
CA LYS A 87 -14.88 37.75 -29.17
C LYS A 87 -14.64 36.24 -29.16
N ASP A 88 -15.63 35.42 -29.51
CA ASP A 88 -15.47 33.96 -29.59
C ASP A 88 -14.47 33.55 -30.69
N VAL A 89 -14.54 34.21 -31.85
CA VAL A 89 -13.57 34.02 -32.94
C VAL A 89 -12.16 34.42 -32.50
N PHE A 90 -12.01 35.55 -31.81
CA PHE A 90 -10.72 36.03 -31.31
C PHE A 90 -10.08 35.06 -30.32
N GLU A 91 -10.83 34.54 -29.34
CA GLU A 91 -10.28 33.57 -28.37
C GLU A 91 -9.88 32.25 -29.04
N LYS A 92 -10.67 31.77 -30.01
CA LYS A 92 -10.31 30.61 -30.83
C LYS A 92 -9.05 30.86 -31.65
N LEU A 93 -8.91 32.02 -32.29
CA LEU A 93 -7.71 32.41 -33.03
C LEU A 93 -6.49 32.52 -32.10
N LYS A 94 -6.63 33.15 -30.93
CA LYS A 94 -5.56 33.28 -29.95
C LYS A 94 -5.01 31.92 -29.51
N SER A 95 -5.91 30.99 -29.18
CA SER A 95 -5.51 29.63 -28.81
C SER A 95 -4.91 28.83 -29.99
N LEU A 96 -5.39 29.05 -31.22
CA LEU A 96 -4.80 28.49 -32.44
C LEU A 96 -3.38 29.04 -32.70
N THR A 97 -3.18 30.36 -32.54
CA THR A 97 -1.88 31.01 -32.68
C THR A 97 -0.90 30.47 -31.65
N LEU A 98 -1.31 30.33 -30.38
CA LEU A 98 -0.49 29.71 -29.33
C LEU A 98 -0.13 28.26 -29.66
N ALA A 99 -1.03 27.52 -30.31
CA ALA A 99 -0.76 26.16 -30.76
C ALA A 99 0.23 26.13 -31.95
N LEU A 100 0.11 27.06 -32.89
CA LEU A 100 1.03 27.15 -34.02
C LEU A 100 2.39 27.76 -33.64
N SER A 101 2.48 28.48 -32.52
CA SER A 101 3.70 29.13 -32.05
C SER A 101 4.56 28.25 -31.15
N ILE A 102 4.37 26.92 -31.13
CA ILE A 102 5.40 26.04 -30.54
C ILE A 102 6.67 26.25 -31.36
N ASP A 103 7.64 26.92 -30.74
CA ASP A 103 8.91 27.21 -31.38
C ASP A 103 9.67 25.89 -31.62
N ASP A 104 10.19 25.73 -32.85
CA ASP A 104 10.97 24.56 -33.25
C ASP A 104 12.23 24.41 -32.38
N THR A 105 12.67 25.48 -31.70
CA THR A 105 13.75 25.47 -30.70
C THR A 105 13.47 24.50 -29.55
N HIS A 106 12.23 24.41 -29.05
CA HIS A 106 11.86 23.48 -27.98
C HIS A 106 11.93 22.02 -28.44
N LEU A 107 11.60 21.75 -29.71
CA LEU A 107 11.76 20.42 -30.30
C LEU A 107 13.25 20.07 -30.48
N GLN A 108 14.06 21.02 -30.96
CA GLN A 108 15.50 20.83 -31.12
C GLN A 108 16.21 20.57 -29.79
N ILE A 109 15.79 21.21 -28.69
CA ILE A 109 16.34 20.97 -27.35
C ILE A 109 16.11 19.50 -26.93
N LEU A 110 14.92 18.95 -27.20
CA LEU A 110 14.63 17.55 -26.91
C LEU A 110 15.36 16.57 -27.84
N ASP A 111 15.58 16.94 -29.10
CA ASP A 111 16.28 16.09 -30.07
C ASP A 111 17.80 16.07 -29.86
N ASN A 112 18.41 17.19 -29.43
CA ASN A 112 19.86 17.38 -29.43
C ASN A 112 20.49 17.62 -28.04
N GLY A 113 19.71 18.00 -27.03
CA GLY A 113 20.26 18.34 -25.71
C GLY A 113 20.97 17.16 -25.05
N SER A 114 21.98 17.44 -24.21
CA SER A 114 22.72 16.42 -23.45
C SER A 114 22.08 16.09 -22.11
N PHE A 115 22.05 14.81 -21.72
CA PHE A 115 21.59 14.38 -20.40
C PHE A 115 22.63 14.56 -19.28
N THR A 116 23.84 15.02 -19.59
CA THR A 116 24.93 15.21 -18.63
C THR A 116 25.12 16.66 -18.17
N LYS A 117 24.56 17.63 -18.90
CA LYS A 117 24.72 19.06 -18.62
C LYS A 117 23.48 19.58 -17.90
N MET A 118 23.65 20.24 -16.75
CA MET A 118 22.51 20.77 -15.99
C MET A 118 21.69 21.80 -16.77
N ASP A 119 22.35 22.70 -17.50
CA ASP A 119 21.65 23.71 -18.32
C ASP A 119 20.75 23.07 -19.39
N ASP A 120 21.20 21.97 -20.00
CA ASP A 120 20.41 21.24 -20.99
C ASP A 120 19.21 20.54 -20.33
N LEU A 121 19.38 20.01 -19.10
CA LEU A 121 18.28 19.39 -18.35
C LEU A 121 17.18 20.39 -17.97
N VAL A 122 17.56 21.61 -17.55
CA VAL A 122 16.61 22.69 -17.25
C VAL A 122 15.82 23.05 -18.52
N LYS A 123 16.52 23.25 -19.64
CA LYS A 123 15.88 23.55 -20.94
C LYS A 123 14.98 22.42 -21.44
N MET A 124 15.37 21.16 -21.23
CA MET A 124 14.53 20.00 -21.54
C MET A 124 13.26 19.98 -20.69
N GLN A 125 13.37 20.27 -19.39
CA GLN A 125 12.22 20.33 -18.49
C GLN A 125 11.24 21.42 -18.91
N GLU A 126 11.73 22.62 -19.23
CA GLU A 126 10.92 23.72 -19.78
C GLU A 126 10.22 23.31 -21.08
N SER A 127 10.96 22.68 -21.99
CA SER A 127 10.43 22.22 -23.28
C SER A 127 9.35 21.15 -23.09
N LEU A 128 9.55 20.18 -22.20
CA LEU A 128 8.52 19.17 -21.90
C LEU A 128 7.26 19.78 -21.27
N ASN A 129 7.40 20.81 -20.42
CA ASN A 129 6.27 21.54 -19.84
C ASN A 129 5.44 22.26 -20.91
N ILE A 130 6.11 23.00 -21.81
CA ILE A 130 5.46 23.72 -22.90
C ILE A 130 4.74 22.75 -23.83
N LEU A 131 5.42 21.69 -24.27
CA LEU A 131 4.84 20.69 -25.18
C LEU A 131 3.70 19.91 -24.54
N ALA A 132 3.72 19.68 -23.22
CA ALA A 132 2.62 19.01 -22.53
C ALA A 132 1.38 19.91 -22.33
N GLY A 133 1.50 21.23 -22.50
CA GLY A 133 0.38 22.16 -22.56
C GLY A 133 -0.41 22.08 -23.87
N PHE A 134 0.09 21.35 -24.87
CA PHE A 134 -0.49 21.25 -26.20
C PHE A 134 -1.74 20.35 -26.24
N ARG A 135 -2.90 20.90 -25.85
CA ARG A 135 -4.22 20.22 -25.85
C ARG A 135 -5.02 20.59 -27.09
N VAL A 136 -4.86 19.82 -28.16
CA VAL A 136 -5.30 20.24 -29.50
C VAL A 136 -6.36 19.32 -30.10
N GLU A 137 -7.01 18.51 -29.27
CA GLU A 137 -8.06 17.58 -29.68
C GLU A 137 -9.29 18.29 -30.28
N LYS A 138 -9.44 19.60 -30.06
CA LYS A 138 -10.57 20.40 -30.56
C LYS A 138 -10.39 20.95 -31.97
N TYR A 139 -9.21 20.82 -32.58
CA TYR A 139 -8.92 21.43 -33.88
C TYR A 139 -8.82 20.38 -35.00
N THR A 140 -9.61 20.55 -36.06
CA THR A 140 -9.59 19.71 -37.27
C THR A 140 -8.62 20.22 -38.34
N ILE A 141 -7.96 21.35 -38.10
CA ILE A 141 -7.05 22.01 -39.05
C ILE A 141 -5.83 21.10 -39.32
N ARG A 142 -5.51 20.90 -40.60
CA ARG A 142 -4.43 19.99 -41.05
C ARG A 142 -3.07 20.32 -40.44
N ILE A 143 -2.65 21.60 -40.52
CA ILE A 143 -1.33 22.06 -39.99
C ILE A 143 -1.23 21.75 -38.50
N VAL A 144 -2.32 21.95 -37.77
CA VAL A 144 -2.39 21.71 -36.33
C VAL A 144 -2.26 20.22 -35.99
N ARG A 145 -2.83 19.34 -36.82
CA ARG A 145 -2.64 17.88 -36.72
C ARG A 145 -1.20 17.47 -37.03
N GLU A 146 -0.60 18.03 -38.08
CA GLU A 146 0.80 17.77 -38.45
C GLU A 146 1.78 18.22 -37.34
N THR A 147 1.56 19.39 -36.74
CA THR A 147 2.35 19.85 -35.58
C THR A 147 2.17 18.92 -34.38
N LYS A 148 0.95 18.46 -34.09
CA LYS A 148 0.70 17.48 -33.02
C LYS A 148 1.48 16.18 -33.24
N GLU A 149 1.46 15.65 -34.45
CA GLU A 149 2.20 14.44 -34.80
C GLU A 149 3.71 14.65 -34.68
N LYS A 150 4.22 15.81 -35.10
CA LYS A 150 5.64 16.20 -34.94
C LYS A 150 6.05 16.23 -33.46
N VAL A 151 5.25 16.89 -32.60
CA VAL A 151 5.48 16.98 -31.16
C VAL A 151 5.47 15.59 -30.51
N LEU A 152 4.47 14.76 -30.80
CA LEU A 152 4.37 13.41 -30.25
C LEU A 152 5.53 12.52 -30.69
N ARG A 153 5.98 12.65 -31.94
CA ARG A 153 7.15 11.91 -32.45
C ARG A 153 8.42 12.32 -31.72
N CYS A 154 8.69 13.62 -31.64
CA CYS A 154 9.84 14.17 -30.91
C CYS A 154 9.85 13.73 -29.44
N GLN A 155 8.72 13.83 -28.74
CA GLN A 155 8.59 13.35 -27.35
C GLN A 155 8.92 11.85 -27.24
N ARG A 156 8.34 11.01 -28.11
CA ARG A 156 8.59 9.56 -28.10
C ARG A 156 10.08 9.25 -28.33
N ASP A 157 10.71 9.92 -29.28
CA ASP A 157 12.12 9.71 -29.60
C ASP A 157 13.04 10.24 -28.48
N PHE A 158 12.68 11.35 -27.84
CA PHE A 158 13.34 11.85 -26.63
C PHE A 158 13.35 10.79 -25.52
N PHE A 159 12.21 10.17 -25.21
CA PHE A 159 12.16 9.14 -24.17
C PHE A 159 12.94 7.87 -24.54
N LYS A 160 12.93 7.44 -25.81
CA LYS A 160 13.78 6.32 -26.27
C LYS A 160 15.27 6.65 -26.13
N ARG A 161 15.66 7.88 -26.46
CA ARG A 161 17.04 8.37 -26.31
C ARG A 161 17.44 8.40 -24.84
N PHE A 162 16.53 8.84 -23.96
CA PHE A 162 16.72 8.81 -22.52
C PHE A 162 16.89 7.38 -21.98
N VAL A 163 16.05 6.43 -22.39
CA VAL A 163 16.20 5.02 -22.02
C VAL A 163 17.53 4.43 -22.49
N SER A 164 17.95 4.77 -23.71
CA SER A 164 19.27 4.37 -24.23
C SER A 164 20.42 4.96 -23.41
N TYR A 165 20.27 6.20 -22.93
CA TYR A 165 21.21 6.84 -22.04
C TYR A 165 21.24 6.20 -20.64
N LEU A 166 20.07 5.90 -20.06
CA LEU A 166 19.94 5.20 -18.79
C LEU A 166 20.65 3.84 -18.84
N ASN A 167 20.36 3.03 -19.86
CA ASN A 167 21.00 1.72 -20.04
C ASN A 167 22.53 1.82 -20.12
N LYS A 168 23.08 2.83 -20.82
CA LYS A 168 24.54 3.06 -20.85
C LYS A 168 25.10 3.49 -19.50
N THR A 169 24.33 4.26 -18.73
CA THR A 169 24.72 4.72 -17.39
C THR A 169 24.72 3.57 -16.39
N PHE A 170 23.74 2.68 -16.50
CA PHE A 170 23.56 1.49 -15.67
C PHE A 170 24.66 0.44 -15.83
N VAL A 171 25.16 0.20 -17.05
CA VAL A 171 26.29 -0.72 -17.28
C VAL A 171 27.56 -0.25 -16.56
N ARG A 172 27.75 1.06 -16.37
CA ARG A 172 28.90 1.60 -15.61
C ARG A 172 28.75 1.48 -14.10
N SER A 173 27.59 1.07 -13.61
CA SER A 173 27.29 0.85 -12.19
C SER A 173 27.16 -0.63 -11.84
N GLU A 174 27.79 -1.51 -12.61
CA GLU A 174 27.73 -2.96 -12.40
C GLU A 174 28.12 -3.38 -10.97
N SER A 175 27.48 -4.46 -10.52
CA SER A 175 27.62 -5.01 -9.18
C SER A 175 29.08 -5.29 -8.83
N GLN A 176 29.53 -4.80 -7.68
CA GLN A 176 30.81 -5.20 -7.08
C GLN A 176 30.67 -6.47 -6.21
N GLY A 177 29.52 -7.14 -6.25
CA GLY A 177 29.20 -8.30 -5.40
C GLY A 177 28.90 -7.94 -3.94
N GLU A 178 28.94 -6.66 -3.57
CA GLU A 178 28.62 -6.17 -2.24
C GLU A 178 27.15 -5.81 -2.12
N LEU A 179 26.46 -6.39 -1.14
CA LEU A 179 25.08 -6.03 -0.82
C LEU A 179 25.03 -4.65 -0.14
N LYS A 180 24.58 -3.62 -0.85
CA LYS A 180 24.53 -2.24 -0.32
C LYS A 180 23.38 -1.41 -0.89
N VAL A 181 23.10 -0.29 -0.21
CA VAL A 181 22.17 0.74 -0.71
C VAL A 181 22.87 1.55 -1.80
N HIS A 182 22.29 1.58 -3.00
CA HIS A 182 22.86 2.23 -4.19
C HIS A 182 22.67 3.75 -4.21
N ARG A 183 23.15 4.46 -3.17
CA ARG A 183 22.95 5.92 -2.99
C ARG A 183 23.44 6.75 -4.19
N ASP A 184 24.58 6.36 -4.78
CA ASP A 184 25.14 7.08 -5.93
C ASP A 184 24.26 6.95 -7.17
N LEU A 185 23.64 5.78 -7.37
CA LEU A 185 22.66 5.56 -8.43
C LEU A 185 21.42 6.42 -8.18
N TYR A 186 20.90 6.42 -6.95
CA TYR A 186 19.74 7.23 -6.59
C TYR A 186 19.99 8.72 -6.84
N ASN A 187 21.15 9.24 -6.45
CA ASN A 187 21.52 10.63 -6.68
C ASN A 187 21.62 10.96 -8.18
N LYS A 188 22.21 10.07 -8.98
CA LYS A 188 22.28 10.22 -10.45
C LYS A 188 20.92 10.17 -11.12
N ILE A 189 19.98 9.38 -10.61
CA ILE A 189 18.63 9.25 -11.20
C ILE A 189 17.71 10.37 -10.75
N LYS A 190 17.89 10.88 -9.52
CA LYS A 190 17.05 11.94 -8.94
C LYS A 190 17.01 13.22 -9.78
N GLN A 191 18.11 13.59 -10.44
CA GLN A 191 18.14 14.76 -11.33
C GLN A 191 17.21 14.62 -12.55
N TYR A 192 16.82 13.40 -12.92
CA TYR A 192 15.92 13.11 -14.03
C TYR A 192 14.46 12.92 -13.60
N ARG A 193 14.12 13.22 -12.34
CA ARG A 193 12.76 13.06 -11.78
C ARG A 193 11.67 13.65 -12.69
N PHE A 194 11.91 14.83 -13.25
CA PHE A 194 10.96 15.47 -14.16
C PHE A 194 10.61 14.58 -15.37
N ILE A 195 11.56 13.81 -15.92
CA ILE A 195 11.32 12.92 -17.06
C ILE A 195 10.36 11.79 -16.66
N PHE A 196 10.54 11.21 -15.47
CA PHE A 196 9.62 10.20 -14.92
C PHE A 196 8.22 10.78 -14.73
N THR A 197 8.09 11.94 -14.09
CA THR A 197 6.80 12.62 -13.88
C THR A 197 6.12 12.96 -15.21
N HIS A 198 6.85 13.47 -16.20
CA HIS A 198 6.30 13.79 -17.51
C HIS A 198 5.85 12.55 -18.31
N SER A 199 6.61 11.46 -18.21
CA SER A 199 6.31 10.23 -18.95
C SER A 199 4.97 9.60 -18.55
N LYS A 200 4.49 9.84 -17.31
CA LYS A 200 3.18 9.35 -16.81
C LYS A 200 1.98 9.76 -17.65
N LYS A 201 2.08 10.88 -18.39
CA LYS A 201 1.01 11.35 -19.29
C LYS A 201 0.75 10.37 -20.45
N TYR A 202 1.69 9.46 -20.71
CA TYR A 202 1.65 8.49 -21.80
C TYR A 202 2.03 7.11 -21.27
N GLU A 203 1.04 6.23 -21.09
CA GLU A 203 1.21 4.93 -20.42
C GLU A 203 2.35 4.09 -21.00
N ASP A 204 2.42 3.92 -22.33
CA ASP A 204 3.49 3.14 -22.99
C ASP A 204 4.88 3.72 -22.74
N THR A 205 4.97 5.04 -22.68
CA THR A 205 6.25 5.74 -22.47
C THR A 205 6.67 5.63 -21.02
N PHE A 206 5.72 5.78 -20.08
CA PHE A 206 5.97 5.55 -18.67
C PHE A 206 6.48 4.14 -18.42
N LYS A 207 5.79 3.12 -18.96
CA LYS A 207 6.22 1.71 -18.89
C LYS A 207 7.63 1.51 -19.44
N MET A 208 7.97 2.17 -20.54
CA MET A 208 9.31 2.08 -21.13
C MET A 208 10.40 2.71 -20.24
N VAL A 209 10.17 3.93 -19.73
CA VAL A 209 11.15 4.67 -18.91
C VAL A 209 11.30 4.05 -17.53
N PHE A 210 10.18 3.87 -16.82
CA PHE A 210 10.15 3.28 -15.49
C PHE A 210 10.57 1.81 -15.53
N GLY A 211 10.09 1.05 -16.52
CA GLY A 211 10.47 -0.35 -16.71
C GLY A 211 11.95 -0.56 -16.98
N SER A 212 12.62 0.39 -17.65
CA SER A 212 14.08 0.33 -17.84
C SER A 212 14.84 0.44 -16.52
N TYR A 213 14.37 1.29 -15.59
CA TYR A 213 14.95 1.41 -14.26
C TYR A 213 14.69 0.14 -13.44
N THR A 214 13.43 -0.31 -13.35
CA THR A 214 13.08 -1.48 -12.54
C THR A 214 13.76 -2.74 -13.03
N LEU A 215 13.89 -2.94 -14.35
CA LEU A 215 14.62 -4.08 -14.92
C LEU A 215 16.10 -4.06 -14.57
N HIS A 216 16.74 -2.89 -14.57
CA HIS A 216 18.13 -2.76 -14.15
C HIS A 216 18.30 -3.06 -12.66
N SER A 217 17.53 -2.39 -11.80
CA SER A 217 17.57 -2.61 -10.35
C SER A 217 17.28 -4.06 -9.98
N LYS A 218 16.33 -4.70 -10.65
CA LYS A 218 16.05 -6.14 -10.50
C LYS A 218 17.30 -6.98 -10.71
N ARG A 219 17.95 -6.83 -11.88
CA ARG A 219 19.16 -7.61 -12.22
C ARG A 219 20.30 -7.34 -11.26
N LEU A 220 20.46 -6.09 -10.83
CA LEU A 220 21.48 -5.67 -9.88
C LEU A 220 21.30 -6.37 -8.53
N TYR A 221 20.11 -6.27 -7.94
CA TYR A 221 19.84 -6.91 -6.65
C TYR A 221 19.83 -8.43 -6.73
N GLU A 222 19.29 -9.03 -7.79
CA GLU A 222 19.35 -10.49 -7.99
C GLU A 222 20.81 -10.98 -8.02
N ALA A 223 21.70 -10.28 -8.73
CA ALA A 223 23.12 -10.64 -8.78
C ALA A 223 23.82 -10.46 -7.42
N GLU A 224 23.57 -9.35 -6.73
CA GLU A 224 24.16 -9.07 -5.41
C GLU A 224 23.71 -10.06 -4.35
N PHE A 225 22.41 -10.37 -4.29
CA PHE A 225 21.88 -11.36 -3.36
C PHE A 225 22.37 -12.77 -3.68
N ALA A 226 22.43 -13.16 -4.95
CA ALA A 226 22.97 -14.47 -5.33
C ALA A 226 24.43 -14.63 -4.90
N ALA A 227 25.27 -13.62 -5.15
CA ALA A 227 26.67 -13.62 -4.72
C ALA A 227 26.81 -13.66 -3.19
N HIS A 228 25.99 -12.87 -2.47
CA HIS A 228 26.03 -12.81 -1.01
C HIS A 228 25.56 -14.12 -0.37
N ILE A 229 24.49 -14.72 -0.90
CA ILE A 229 23.96 -16.03 -0.47
C ILE A 229 25.02 -17.12 -0.68
N ASP A 230 25.66 -17.18 -1.85
CA ASP A 230 26.71 -18.16 -2.14
C ASP A 230 27.92 -17.99 -1.20
N ALA A 231 28.30 -16.74 -0.88
CA ALA A 231 29.35 -16.47 0.10
C ALA A 231 28.97 -16.97 1.51
N ILE A 232 27.72 -16.72 1.96
CA ILE A 232 27.23 -17.23 3.24
C ILE A 232 27.27 -18.75 3.27
N LEU A 233 26.76 -19.42 2.23
CA LEU A 233 26.71 -20.88 2.14
C LEU A 233 28.10 -21.53 2.18
N LYS A 234 29.13 -20.86 1.65
CA LYS A 234 30.52 -21.33 1.69
C LYS A 234 31.18 -21.17 3.05
N LEU A 235 30.78 -20.16 3.82
CA LEU A 235 31.45 -19.76 5.06
C LEU A 235 30.79 -20.33 6.32
N VAL A 236 29.50 -20.65 6.24
CA VAL A 236 28.73 -21.10 7.39
C VAL A 236 28.84 -22.61 7.56
N ASN A 237 29.79 -23.03 8.41
CA ASN A 237 29.86 -24.39 8.97
C ASN A 237 29.51 -24.44 10.46
N ASP A 238 29.37 -23.26 11.09
CA ASP A 238 29.17 -23.10 12.52
C ASP A 238 27.71 -22.75 12.83
N PRO A 239 27.03 -23.54 13.70
CA PRO A 239 25.70 -23.27 14.24
C PRO A 239 25.36 -21.82 14.61
N GLU A 240 26.24 -21.12 15.33
CA GLU A 240 25.93 -19.77 15.82
C GLU A 240 26.06 -18.74 14.70
N LYS A 241 27.08 -18.92 13.83
CA LYS A 241 27.26 -18.08 12.64
C LYS A 241 26.10 -18.26 11.66
N MET A 242 25.57 -19.48 11.57
CA MET A 242 24.42 -19.81 10.75
C MET A 242 23.17 -19.02 11.12
N GLN A 243 22.85 -18.96 12.41
CA GLN A 243 21.73 -18.19 12.92
C GLN A 243 21.91 -16.68 12.65
N LEU A 244 23.10 -16.15 12.95
CA LEU A 244 23.40 -14.74 12.72
C LEU A 244 23.32 -14.37 11.23
N SER A 245 23.86 -15.19 10.34
CA SER A 245 23.83 -14.95 8.90
C SER A 245 22.42 -14.90 8.33
N MET A 246 21.50 -15.77 8.79
CA MET A 246 20.10 -15.72 8.36
C MET A 246 19.40 -14.44 8.85
N ASP A 247 19.59 -14.06 10.12
CA ASP A 247 19.01 -12.85 10.72
C ASP A 247 19.51 -11.60 9.98
N VAL A 248 20.82 -11.51 9.72
CA VAL A 248 21.43 -10.40 8.96
C VAL A 248 20.90 -10.35 7.53
N LEU A 249 20.86 -11.48 6.81
CA LEU A 249 20.40 -11.52 5.42
C LEU A 249 18.96 -11.00 5.28
N ILE A 250 18.04 -11.46 6.15
CA ILE A 250 16.63 -11.06 6.09
C ILE A 250 16.46 -9.59 6.47
N LYS A 251 17.15 -9.11 7.51
CA LYS A 251 17.12 -7.68 7.88
C LYS A 251 17.71 -6.78 6.81
N SER A 252 18.82 -7.19 6.18
CA SER A 252 19.41 -6.48 5.06
C SER A 252 18.44 -6.41 3.87
N PHE A 253 17.72 -7.50 3.57
CA PHE A 253 16.68 -7.50 2.56
C PHE A 253 15.53 -6.54 2.88
N GLU A 254 14.96 -6.60 4.08
CA GLU A 254 13.88 -5.69 4.49
C GLU A 254 14.31 -4.21 4.43
N SER A 255 15.55 -3.92 4.82
CA SER A 255 16.12 -2.57 4.77
C SER A 255 16.29 -2.08 3.33
N LEU A 256 16.83 -2.91 2.43
CA LEU A 256 17.02 -2.55 1.03
C LEU A 256 15.70 -2.31 0.31
N VAL A 257 14.71 -3.17 0.54
CA VAL A 257 13.36 -3.00 0.01
C VAL A 257 12.76 -1.68 0.48
N THR A 258 12.90 -1.35 1.76
CA THR A 258 12.39 -0.09 2.33
C THR A 258 13.08 1.12 1.70
N CYS A 259 14.40 1.07 1.52
CA CYS A 259 15.15 2.13 0.87
C CYS A 259 14.73 2.33 -0.60
N GLU A 260 14.61 1.24 -1.36
CA GLU A 260 14.21 1.28 -2.76
C GLU A 260 12.77 1.77 -2.91
N LEU A 261 11.85 1.29 -2.07
CA LEU A 261 10.45 1.73 -2.05
C LEU A 261 10.35 3.24 -1.81
N ASN A 262 11.03 3.75 -0.77
CA ASN A 262 11.05 5.18 -0.48
C ASN A 262 11.65 5.98 -1.64
N PHE A 263 12.69 5.46 -2.31
CA PHE A 263 13.26 6.10 -3.49
C PHE A 263 12.25 6.15 -4.64
N LEU A 264 11.60 5.03 -4.97
CA LEU A 264 10.62 4.93 -6.04
C LEU A 264 9.43 5.85 -5.82
N ILE A 265 8.82 5.84 -4.63
CA ILE A 265 7.71 6.72 -4.27
C ILE A 265 8.11 8.19 -4.47
N ASN A 266 9.31 8.58 -4.01
CA ASN A 266 9.80 9.94 -4.21
C ASN A 266 10.08 10.27 -5.69
N LEU A 267 10.56 9.30 -6.46
CA LEU A 267 10.89 9.47 -7.88
C LEU A 267 9.63 9.68 -8.72
N VAL A 268 8.57 8.91 -8.46
CA VAL A 268 7.33 8.98 -9.25
C VAL A 268 6.22 9.82 -8.61
N GLU A 269 6.31 10.20 -7.34
CA GLU A 269 5.27 10.93 -6.59
C GLU A 269 3.93 10.19 -6.52
N GLU A 270 3.96 8.86 -6.42
CA GLU A 270 2.77 8.03 -6.35
C GLU A 270 3.07 6.70 -5.65
N ASP A 271 2.33 6.42 -4.59
CA ASP A 271 2.58 5.29 -3.70
C ASP A 271 2.37 3.95 -4.41
N GLU A 272 1.24 3.77 -5.11
CA GLU A 272 0.89 2.51 -5.79
C GLU A 272 1.92 2.11 -6.85
N THR A 273 2.34 3.07 -7.68
CA THR A 273 3.35 2.86 -8.72
C THR A 273 4.73 2.54 -8.11
N GLY A 274 5.07 3.19 -7.00
CA GLY A 274 6.29 2.89 -6.25
C GLY A 274 6.27 1.48 -5.65
N GLU A 275 5.15 1.05 -5.07
CA GLU A 275 4.97 -0.30 -4.54
C GLU A 275 5.07 -1.35 -5.64
N GLN A 276 4.40 -1.16 -6.78
CA GLN A 276 4.50 -2.09 -7.90
C GLN A 276 5.94 -2.22 -8.43
N GLY A 277 6.67 -1.10 -8.52
CA GLY A 277 8.08 -1.13 -8.89
C GLY A 277 8.95 -1.93 -7.90
N ALA A 278 8.71 -1.80 -6.59
CA ALA A 278 9.41 -2.58 -5.58
C ALA A 278 9.10 -4.08 -5.70
N ILE A 279 7.84 -4.45 -5.96
CA ILE A 279 7.44 -5.84 -6.23
C ILE A 279 8.22 -6.40 -7.42
N ASP A 280 8.25 -5.66 -8.53
CA ASP A 280 8.91 -6.11 -9.77
C ASP A 280 10.43 -6.31 -9.59
N ILE A 281 11.06 -5.47 -8.76
CA ILE A 281 12.49 -5.54 -8.45
C ILE A 281 12.81 -6.74 -7.55
N PHE A 282 12.08 -6.92 -6.45
CA PHE A 282 12.50 -7.86 -5.40
C PHE A 282 11.82 -9.23 -5.44
N LYS A 283 10.81 -9.45 -6.29
CA LYS A 283 10.12 -10.75 -6.39
C LYS A 283 11.09 -11.92 -6.67
N GLY A 284 12.11 -11.71 -7.50
CA GLY A 284 13.13 -12.74 -7.76
C GLY A 284 14.04 -12.99 -6.56
N VAL A 285 14.43 -11.92 -5.86
CA VAL A 285 15.26 -11.99 -4.64
C VAL A 285 14.56 -12.76 -3.52
N SER A 286 13.24 -12.58 -3.33
CA SER A 286 12.46 -13.37 -2.37
C SER A 286 12.58 -14.87 -2.64
N GLY A 287 12.57 -15.28 -3.92
CA GLY A 287 12.78 -16.66 -4.33
C GLY A 287 14.16 -17.19 -3.92
N LEU A 288 15.22 -16.42 -4.18
CA LEU A 288 16.59 -16.76 -3.77
C LEU A 288 16.71 -16.94 -2.25
N ILE A 289 16.07 -16.08 -1.47
CA ILE A 289 16.07 -16.20 0.00
C ILE A 289 15.36 -17.49 0.44
N PHE A 290 14.22 -17.85 -0.15
CA PHE A 290 13.53 -19.09 0.21
C PHE A 290 14.30 -20.35 -0.18
N GLU A 291 14.98 -20.35 -1.33
CA GLU A 291 15.88 -21.43 -1.73
C GLU A 291 17.07 -21.56 -0.78
N PHE A 292 17.65 -20.43 -0.38
CA PHE A 292 18.70 -20.38 0.64
C PHE A 292 18.22 -21.02 1.95
N LEU A 293 17.03 -20.65 2.45
CA LEU A 293 16.47 -21.23 3.67
C LEU A 293 16.29 -22.75 3.57
N ASP A 294 15.91 -23.28 2.41
CA ASP A 294 15.83 -24.72 2.17
C ASP A 294 17.20 -25.40 2.20
N GLN A 295 18.23 -24.75 1.65
CA GLN A 295 19.61 -25.25 1.71
C GLN A 295 20.14 -25.24 3.15
N MET A 296 19.88 -24.17 3.90
CA MET A 296 20.21 -24.07 5.32
C MET A 296 19.49 -25.16 6.12
N PHE A 297 18.21 -25.42 5.85
CA PHE A 297 17.48 -26.50 6.51
C PHE A 297 18.08 -27.88 6.22
N LYS A 298 18.59 -28.13 5.00
CA LYS A 298 19.29 -29.38 4.67
C LYS A 298 20.59 -29.53 5.45
N GLN A 299 21.31 -28.43 5.71
CA GLN A 299 22.56 -28.42 6.49
C GLN A 299 22.30 -28.58 8.00
N SER A 300 21.38 -27.79 8.56
CA SER A 300 21.06 -27.85 10.00
C SER A 300 19.60 -27.47 10.29
N ARG A 301 18.75 -28.50 10.40
CA ARG A 301 17.29 -28.36 10.56
C ARG A 301 16.89 -27.56 11.80
N ALA A 302 17.43 -27.93 12.96
CA ALA A 302 17.08 -27.30 14.23
C ALA A 302 17.43 -25.81 14.23
N ILE A 303 18.62 -25.47 13.74
CA ILE A 303 19.12 -24.09 13.73
C ILE A 303 18.32 -23.21 12.78
N THR A 304 17.99 -23.71 11.58
CA THR A 304 17.12 -22.98 10.65
C THR A 304 15.77 -22.67 11.27
N ILE A 305 15.14 -23.63 11.94
CA ILE A 305 13.84 -23.41 12.61
C ILE A 305 13.96 -22.38 13.73
N ILE A 306 14.98 -22.50 14.58
CA ILE A 306 15.23 -21.55 15.67
C ILE A 306 15.47 -20.13 15.14
N SER A 307 16.19 -20.02 14.03
CA SER A 307 16.48 -18.73 13.41
C SER A 307 15.23 -18.10 12.83
N LEU A 308 14.43 -18.89 12.11
CA LEU A 308 13.16 -18.44 11.54
C LEU A 308 12.12 -18.11 12.61
N SER A 309 12.06 -18.83 13.73
CA SER A 309 11.10 -18.55 14.79
C SER A 309 11.34 -17.17 15.42
N LYS A 310 12.60 -16.76 15.56
CA LYS A 310 12.97 -15.43 16.07
C LYS A 310 12.45 -14.34 15.13
N ILE A 311 12.62 -14.54 13.83
CA ILE A 311 12.20 -13.58 12.79
C ILE A 311 10.66 -13.55 12.68
N ALA A 312 10.01 -14.71 12.78
CA ALA A 312 8.56 -14.83 12.76
C ALA A 312 7.88 -14.21 14.00
N SER A 313 8.56 -14.21 15.16
CA SER A 313 8.06 -13.61 16.39
C SER A 313 8.19 -12.08 16.45
N ASP A 314 8.84 -11.47 15.46
CA ASP A 314 9.09 -10.04 15.45
C ASP A 314 7.80 -9.27 15.12
N SER A 315 7.26 -8.53 16.09
CA SER A 315 5.92 -7.93 16.03
C SER A 315 5.82 -6.68 15.16
N GLU A 316 6.94 -6.16 14.65
CA GLU A 316 6.91 -5.00 13.79
C GLU A 316 6.20 -5.33 12.48
N THR A 317 5.07 -4.68 12.24
CA THR A 317 4.35 -4.80 10.97
C THR A 317 5.10 -3.96 9.94
N PRO A 318 5.71 -4.58 8.91
CA PRO A 318 6.49 -3.82 7.96
C PRO A 318 5.62 -2.86 7.15
N ARG A 319 6.22 -1.74 6.75
CA ARG A 319 5.59 -0.73 5.90
C ARG A 319 5.64 -1.19 4.43
N GLY A 320 4.51 -1.10 3.74
CA GLY A 320 4.37 -1.47 2.33
C GLY A 320 3.79 -2.88 2.11
N LEU A 321 2.93 -3.03 1.10
CA LEU A 321 2.24 -4.30 0.81
C LEU A 321 3.20 -5.46 0.52
N PHE A 322 4.29 -5.20 -0.20
CA PHE A 322 5.26 -6.23 -0.57
C PHE A 322 5.94 -6.87 0.64
N LEU A 323 6.45 -6.08 1.59
CA LEU A 323 7.12 -6.61 2.78
C LEU A 323 6.16 -7.39 3.68
N ARG A 324 4.89 -6.97 3.76
CA ARG A 324 3.85 -7.73 4.47
C ARG A 324 3.61 -9.09 3.82
N SER A 325 3.52 -9.14 2.50
CA SER A 325 3.42 -10.40 1.76
C SER A 325 4.63 -11.29 2.00
N PHE A 326 5.84 -10.72 1.91
CA PHE A 326 7.08 -11.46 2.14
C PHE A 326 7.15 -12.06 3.56
N ARG A 327 6.82 -11.28 4.60
CA ARG A 327 6.75 -11.81 5.98
C ARG A 327 5.68 -12.90 6.13
N GLY A 328 4.53 -12.75 5.48
CA GLY A 328 3.49 -13.78 5.45
C GLY A 328 3.99 -15.08 4.82
N ASP A 329 4.71 -15.00 3.70
CA ASP A 329 5.29 -16.16 3.03
C ASP A 329 6.45 -16.77 3.83
N LEU A 330 7.25 -15.95 4.50
CA LEU A 330 8.30 -16.40 5.43
C LEU A 330 7.71 -17.15 6.62
N TYR A 331 6.59 -16.68 7.18
CA TYR A 331 5.88 -17.35 8.26
C TYR A 331 5.33 -18.72 7.80
N ARG A 332 4.70 -18.78 6.62
CA ARG A 332 4.26 -20.06 6.02
C ARG A 332 5.42 -21.01 5.77
N LYS A 333 6.56 -20.49 5.32
CA LYS A 333 7.78 -21.28 5.11
C LYS A 333 8.30 -21.85 6.43
N PHE A 334 8.29 -21.04 7.49
CA PHE A 334 8.64 -21.46 8.84
C PHE A 334 7.76 -22.61 9.32
N GLU A 335 6.43 -22.47 9.24
CA GLU A 335 5.48 -23.54 9.64
C GLU A 335 5.72 -24.84 8.87
N LEU A 336 5.92 -24.74 7.55
CA LEU A 336 6.20 -25.89 6.70
C LEU A 336 7.50 -26.61 7.09
N LEU A 337 8.57 -25.85 7.35
CA LEU A 337 9.85 -26.42 7.78
C LEU A 337 9.77 -27.00 9.19
N GLN A 338 9.01 -26.37 10.09
CA GLN A 338 8.73 -26.85 11.44
C GLN A 338 8.03 -28.22 11.39
N ASP A 339 6.96 -28.34 10.61
CA ASP A 339 6.23 -29.60 10.44
C ASP A 339 7.10 -30.69 9.84
N ARG A 340 7.93 -30.35 8.85
CA ARG A 340 8.87 -31.28 8.24
C ARG A 340 9.90 -31.77 9.25
N PHE A 341 10.42 -30.89 10.09
CA PHE A 341 11.37 -31.27 11.13
C PHE A 341 10.74 -32.20 12.17
N VAL A 342 9.52 -31.91 12.64
CA VAL A 342 8.83 -32.79 13.59
C VAL A 342 8.62 -34.18 12.99
N LYS A 343 8.19 -34.28 11.73
CA LYS A 343 8.04 -35.58 11.03
C LYS A 343 9.36 -36.33 10.89
N ASP A 344 10.42 -35.63 10.47
CA ASP A 344 11.75 -36.21 10.34
C ASP A 344 12.29 -36.73 11.70
N GLU A 345 12.07 -35.98 12.78
CA GLU A 345 12.45 -36.41 14.13
C GLU A 345 11.61 -37.60 14.60
N GLU A 346 10.32 -37.64 14.30
CA GLU A 346 9.47 -38.80 14.59
C GLU A 346 10.00 -40.07 13.91
N GLU A 347 10.39 -39.98 12.64
CA GLU A 347 10.98 -41.11 11.91
C GLU A 347 12.34 -41.54 12.48
N LYS A 348 13.20 -40.59 12.87
CA LYS A 348 14.47 -40.91 13.54
C LYS A 348 14.23 -41.63 14.86
N LEU A 349 13.27 -41.17 15.65
CA LEU A 349 12.87 -41.79 16.92
C LEU A 349 12.34 -43.22 16.76
N ARG A 350 11.84 -43.59 15.57
CA ARG A 350 11.49 -44.98 15.28
C ARG A 350 12.74 -45.87 15.24
N LYS A 351 13.87 -45.35 14.75
CA LYS A 351 15.14 -46.08 14.54
C LYS A 351 16.09 -46.01 15.74
N ASN A 352 16.25 -44.83 16.35
CA ASN A 352 17.13 -44.61 17.50
C ASN A 352 16.56 -43.51 18.40
N ILE A 353 16.57 -43.74 19.71
CA ILE A 353 16.04 -42.78 20.69
C ILE A 353 17.22 -41.99 21.29
N LYS A 354 17.44 -40.78 20.78
CA LYS A 354 18.43 -39.81 21.28
C LYS A 354 17.74 -38.50 21.63
N LEU A 355 18.12 -37.88 22.75
CA LEU A 355 17.46 -36.67 23.28
C LEU A 355 18.11 -35.35 22.85
N ASP A 356 19.24 -35.40 22.13
CA ASP A 356 20.06 -34.21 21.83
C ASP A 356 19.24 -33.11 21.11
N SER A 357 18.46 -33.48 20.10
CA SER A 357 17.59 -32.54 19.36
C SER A 357 16.54 -31.91 20.25
N LEU A 358 15.90 -32.70 21.14
CA LEU A 358 14.89 -32.20 22.07
C LEU A 358 15.52 -31.21 23.06
N GLN A 359 16.68 -31.56 23.63
CA GLN A 359 17.38 -30.70 24.58
C GLN A 359 17.82 -29.38 23.92
N GLN A 360 18.29 -29.44 22.66
CA GLN A 360 18.64 -28.25 21.89
C GLN A 360 17.44 -27.31 21.71
N VAL A 361 16.25 -27.84 21.38
CA VAL A 361 15.03 -27.06 21.17
C VAL A 361 14.46 -26.51 22.48
N LEU A 362 14.45 -27.31 23.56
CA LEU A 362 13.95 -26.88 24.86
C LEU A 362 14.73 -25.70 25.44
N ASN A 363 16.06 -25.68 25.23
CA ASN A 363 16.95 -24.64 25.73
C ASN A 363 16.81 -23.29 24.99
N GLN A 364 16.05 -23.22 23.90
CA GLN A 364 15.87 -21.98 23.13
C GLN A 364 14.78 -21.11 23.74
N LYS A 365 14.88 -19.79 23.55
CA LYS A 365 13.81 -18.86 23.95
C LYS A 365 12.64 -18.95 22.96
N GLY A 366 11.40 -18.89 23.47
CA GLY A 366 10.18 -18.96 22.64
C GLY A 366 9.87 -20.36 22.10
N MET A 367 9.08 -20.43 21.01
CA MET A 367 8.66 -21.66 20.32
C MET A 367 7.85 -22.65 21.19
N SER A 368 6.91 -22.17 21.99
CA SER A 368 6.07 -23.01 22.86
C SER A 368 5.38 -24.14 22.10
N ASP A 369 4.84 -23.89 20.90
CA ASP A 369 4.21 -24.92 20.07
C ASP A 369 5.18 -26.04 19.68
N LEU A 370 6.34 -25.70 19.11
CA LEU A 370 7.35 -26.69 18.73
C LEU A 370 7.85 -27.47 19.95
N LYS A 371 8.10 -26.79 21.07
CA LYS A 371 8.53 -27.42 22.32
C LYS A 371 7.49 -28.41 22.82
N SER A 372 6.22 -28.02 22.85
CA SER A 372 5.11 -28.89 23.24
C SER A 372 5.03 -30.13 22.33
N ARG A 373 5.02 -29.90 21.01
CA ARG A 373 4.94 -30.98 20.00
C ARG A 373 6.11 -31.96 20.13
N MET A 374 7.34 -31.46 20.26
CA MET A 374 8.50 -32.31 20.44
C MET A 374 8.47 -33.04 21.79
N LEU A 375 8.16 -32.36 22.89
CA LEU A 375 8.12 -32.98 24.20
C LEU A 375 7.11 -34.14 24.23
N ARG A 376 5.88 -33.90 23.76
CA ARG A 376 4.84 -34.95 23.63
C ARG A 376 5.31 -36.11 22.75
N MET A 377 5.81 -35.81 21.55
CA MET A 377 6.29 -36.84 20.61
C MET A 377 7.35 -37.73 21.24
N TYR A 378 8.34 -37.14 21.91
CA TYR A 378 9.40 -37.87 22.58
C TYR A 378 8.85 -38.69 23.75
N LEU A 379 8.08 -38.10 24.66
CA LEU A 379 7.51 -38.78 25.82
C LEU A 379 6.59 -39.95 25.43
N THR A 380 5.68 -39.76 24.47
CA THR A 380 4.81 -40.83 23.95
C THR A 380 5.63 -41.95 23.30
N ARG A 381 6.73 -41.63 22.63
CA ARG A 381 7.60 -42.66 22.03
C ARG A 381 8.22 -43.57 23.09
N TYR A 382 8.62 -43.02 24.23
CA TYR A 382 9.17 -43.79 25.34
C TYR A 382 8.13 -44.69 26.03
N LEU A 383 6.84 -44.36 25.94
CA LEU A 383 5.74 -45.18 26.43
C LEU A 383 5.30 -46.30 25.47
N ARG A 384 5.65 -46.19 24.19
CA ARG A 384 5.19 -47.17 23.20
C ARG A 384 5.73 -48.57 23.50
N LYS A 385 4.81 -49.53 23.65
CA LYS A 385 5.05 -50.96 23.93
C LYS A 385 5.82 -51.20 25.23
N VAL A 386 5.69 -50.33 26.25
CA VAL A 386 6.45 -50.44 27.50
C VAL A 386 6.36 -51.83 28.14
N ASP A 387 5.18 -52.45 28.14
CA ASP A 387 4.99 -53.77 28.75
C ASP A 387 5.64 -54.93 27.96
N GLU A 388 5.94 -54.75 26.67
CA GLU A 388 6.49 -55.78 25.78
C GLU A 388 8.03 -55.75 25.70
N ILE A 389 8.68 -54.85 26.43
CA ILE A 389 10.11 -54.54 26.27
C ILE A 389 10.95 -55.22 27.36
N SER A 390 12.19 -55.59 27.03
CA SER A 390 13.15 -56.19 27.96
C SER A 390 13.56 -55.24 29.09
N LEU A 391 13.91 -55.79 30.26
CA LEU A 391 14.36 -55.04 31.42
C LEU A 391 15.53 -54.08 31.12
N GLU A 392 16.52 -54.53 30.37
CA GLU A 392 17.66 -53.70 29.93
C GLU A 392 17.21 -52.44 29.16
N LYS A 393 16.24 -52.59 28.25
CA LYS A 393 15.70 -51.46 27.48
C LYS A 393 14.84 -50.53 28.33
N LEU A 394 14.12 -51.04 29.33
CA LEU A 394 13.37 -50.22 30.28
C LEU A 394 14.32 -49.38 31.16
N ILE A 395 15.41 -49.98 31.65
CA ILE A 395 16.47 -49.28 32.38
C ILE A 395 17.06 -48.17 31.51
N TYR A 396 17.39 -48.46 30.25
CA TYR A 396 17.89 -47.44 29.31
C TYR A 396 16.89 -46.28 29.13
N ARG A 397 15.61 -46.59 28.90
CA ARG A 397 14.56 -45.58 28.71
C ARG A 397 14.37 -44.69 29.93
N PHE A 398 14.37 -45.28 31.13
CA PHE A 398 14.25 -44.54 32.38
C PHE A 398 15.41 -43.57 32.57
N LYS A 399 16.65 -44.04 32.40
CA LYS A 399 17.85 -43.18 32.51
C LYS A 399 17.79 -42.02 31.53
N ALA A 400 17.41 -42.28 30.28
CA ALA A 400 17.32 -41.25 29.26
C ALA A 400 16.28 -40.18 29.64
N ILE A 401 15.05 -40.55 29.98
CA ILE A 401 14.01 -39.58 30.35
C ILE A 401 14.36 -38.85 31.64
N HIS A 402 14.93 -39.53 32.63
CA HIS A 402 15.37 -38.88 33.87
C HIS A 402 16.40 -37.79 33.58
N SER A 403 17.34 -38.04 32.66
CA SER A 403 18.38 -37.10 32.24
C SER A 403 17.87 -35.90 31.44
N LEU A 404 16.64 -35.95 30.90
CA LEU A 404 16.03 -34.83 30.18
C LEU A 404 15.85 -33.63 31.12
N ARG A 405 16.53 -32.52 30.84
CA ARG A 405 16.37 -31.28 31.62
C ARG A 405 15.33 -30.40 30.94
N ILE A 406 14.20 -30.20 31.59
CA ILE A 406 13.18 -29.25 31.13
C ILE A 406 13.49 -27.91 31.79
N PRO A 407 13.78 -26.84 31.02
CA PRO A 407 14.03 -25.53 31.60
C PRO A 407 12.79 -24.99 32.32
N PHE A 408 12.99 -24.23 33.39
CA PHE A 408 11.92 -23.67 34.22
C PHE A 408 10.90 -22.86 33.41
N GLU A 409 11.37 -22.13 32.39
CA GLU A 409 10.49 -21.37 31.50
C GLU A 409 9.51 -22.28 30.75
N VAL A 410 9.97 -23.46 30.32
CA VAL A 410 9.12 -24.46 29.65
C VAL A 410 8.15 -25.10 30.64
N GLU A 411 8.58 -25.39 31.87
CA GLU A 411 7.68 -25.91 32.92
C GLU A 411 6.55 -24.94 33.23
N ARG A 412 6.85 -23.64 33.22
CA ARG A 412 5.85 -22.58 33.43
C ARG A 412 4.93 -22.39 32.23
N GLU A 413 5.46 -22.39 31.00
CA GLU A 413 4.69 -22.20 29.77
C GLU A 413 3.85 -23.42 29.38
N LEU A 414 4.35 -24.62 29.66
CA LEU A 414 3.77 -25.91 29.28
C LEU A 414 3.69 -26.87 30.48
N PRO A 415 2.90 -26.53 31.53
CA PRO A 415 2.88 -27.30 32.78
C PRO A 415 2.32 -28.72 32.58
N SER A 416 1.29 -28.87 31.75
CA SER A 416 0.70 -30.19 31.47
C SER A 416 1.67 -31.11 30.74
N ASP A 417 2.37 -30.60 29.73
CA ASP A 417 3.33 -31.40 28.95
C ASP A 417 4.55 -31.75 29.79
N SER A 418 5.05 -30.79 30.59
CA SER A 418 6.20 -31.03 31.47
C SER A 418 5.88 -32.05 32.57
N ALA A 419 4.67 -32.02 33.11
CA ALA A 419 4.20 -33.01 34.08
C ALA A 419 4.12 -34.44 33.50
N GLN A 420 3.94 -34.60 32.18
CA GLN A 420 3.95 -35.92 31.54
C GLN A 420 5.29 -36.64 31.72
N LYS A 421 6.41 -35.92 31.92
CA LYS A 421 7.69 -36.55 32.26
C LYS A 421 7.56 -37.44 33.51
N GLY A 422 6.89 -36.95 34.55
CA GLY A 422 6.65 -37.69 35.79
C GLY A 422 5.78 -38.92 35.58
N VAL A 423 4.69 -38.77 34.81
CA VAL A 423 3.80 -39.88 34.43
C VAL A 423 4.57 -40.98 33.70
N VAL A 424 5.36 -40.60 32.70
CA VAL A 424 6.15 -41.52 31.89
C VAL A 424 7.18 -42.28 32.74
N LEU A 425 7.87 -41.59 33.66
CA LEU A 425 8.80 -42.24 34.58
C LEU A 425 8.10 -43.25 35.50
N SER A 426 6.89 -42.93 35.97
CA SER A 426 6.09 -43.84 36.81
C SER A 426 5.63 -45.08 36.04
N GLU A 427 5.12 -44.93 34.82
CA GLU A 427 4.68 -46.07 33.99
C GLU A 427 5.84 -46.99 33.62
N ILE A 428 7.00 -46.42 33.26
CA ILE A 428 8.21 -47.22 32.99
C ILE A 428 8.67 -47.96 34.27
N MET A 429 8.57 -47.33 35.45
CA MET A 429 8.91 -47.99 36.72
C MET A 429 7.97 -49.14 37.05
N HIS A 430 6.66 -48.96 36.85
CA HIS A 430 5.67 -50.01 37.06
C HIS A 430 5.91 -51.23 36.15
N ALA A 431 6.21 -50.99 34.87
CA ALA A 431 6.57 -52.08 33.96
C ALA A 431 7.91 -52.74 34.31
N MET A 432 8.88 -51.96 34.81
CA MET A 432 10.14 -52.52 35.32
C MET A 432 9.91 -53.41 36.53
N GLU A 433 9.04 -53.04 37.45
CA GLU A 433 8.75 -53.84 38.65
C GLU A 433 8.28 -55.26 38.28
N ALA A 434 7.29 -55.36 37.40
CA ALA A 434 6.80 -56.65 36.91
C ALA A 434 7.91 -57.49 36.25
N ARG A 435 8.81 -56.86 35.49
CA ARG A 435 9.94 -57.53 34.84
C ARG A 435 11.03 -57.94 35.82
N ILE A 436 11.35 -57.10 36.81
CA ILE A 436 12.33 -57.40 37.86
C ILE A 436 11.86 -58.60 38.68
N VAL A 437 10.59 -58.63 39.08
CA VAL A 437 10.04 -59.76 39.84
C VAL A 437 10.15 -61.06 39.03
N SER A 438 9.77 -61.02 37.74
CA SER A 438 9.89 -62.18 36.85
C SER A 438 11.35 -62.62 36.61
N ASP A 439 12.28 -61.68 36.40
CA ASP A 439 13.68 -61.99 36.07
C ASP A 439 14.48 -62.44 37.30
N VAL A 440 14.14 -61.94 38.49
CA VAL A 440 14.83 -62.28 39.75
C VAL A 440 14.30 -63.57 40.34
N PHE A 441 12.97 -63.72 40.47
CA PHE A 441 12.32 -64.80 41.21
C PHE A 441 11.72 -65.90 40.32
N GLY A 442 11.81 -65.76 38.98
CA GLY A 442 11.29 -66.75 38.03
C GLY A 442 12.22 -67.93 37.72
N GLY A 443 13.37 -68.06 38.40
CA GLY A 443 14.35 -69.13 38.16
C GLY A 443 15.18 -69.49 39.40
N ASP A 444 16.07 -70.48 39.27
CA ASP A 444 16.71 -71.14 40.42
C ASP A 444 17.86 -70.36 41.09
N ASP A 445 18.44 -69.33 40.44
CA ASP A 445 19.57 -68.51 40.96
C ASP A 445 19.18 -67.04 41.21
N GLU A 446 18.35 -66.82 42.23
CA GLU A 446 17.90 -65.47 42.62
C GLU A 446 19.07 -64.51 42.92
N VAL A 447 20.13 -64.99 43.57
CA VAL A 447 21.29 -64.16 43.99
C VAL A 447 22.08 -63.69 42.77
N GLY A 448 22.36 -64.59 41.82
CA GLY A 448 23.01 -64.25 40.56
C GLY A 448 22.17 -63.31 39.70
N ASN A 449 20.85 -63.51 39.70
CA ASN A 449 19.91 -62.64 38.98
C ASN A 449 19.86 -61.22 39.56
N VAL A 450 19.83 -61.06 40.89
CA VAL A 450 19.90 -59.73 41.55
C VAL A 450 21.21 -59.02 41.18
N LYS A 451 22.36 -59.71 41.23
CA LYS A 451 23.65 -59.12 40.82
C LYS A 451 23.62 -58.65 39.37
N ARG A 452 23.06 -59.45 38.46
CA ARG A 452 22.94 -59.11 37.05
C ARG A 452 22.10 -57.86 36.82
N VAL A 453 20.96 -57.71 37.52
CA VAL A 453 20.13 -56.50 37.43
C VAL A 453 20.88 -55.27 37.96
N VAL A 454 21.60 -55.40 39.08
CA VAL A 454 22.43 -54.31 39.63
C VAL A 454 23.55 -53.92 38.65
N GLU A 455 24.19 -54.89 37.99
CA GLU A 455 25.21 -54.65 36.96
C GLU A 455 24.61 -53.96 35.72
N MET A 456 23.41 -54.36 35.27
CA MET A 456 22.69 -53.67 34.19
C MET A 456 22.40 -52.20 34.54
N ILE A 457 22.06 -51.92 35.80
CA ILE A 457 21.80 -50.54 36.28
C ILE A 457 23.11 -49.76 36.44
N ARG A 458 24.17 -50.30 37.03
CA ARG A 458 25.44 -49.57 37.22
C ARG A 458 26.24 -49.40 35.92
N GLY A 459 26.03 -50.28 34.95
CA GLY A 459 26.81 -50.30 33.70
C GLY A 459 28.31 -50.46 33.97
N LYS A 460 29.16 -49.85 33.12
CA LYS A 460 30.63 -49.90 33.24
C LYS A 460 31.24 -48.76 34.07
N SER A 461 30.43 -47.89 34.68
CA SER A 461 30.92 -46.68 35.33
C SER A 461 31.31 -46.91 36.79
N THR A 462 32.45 -46.32 37.20
CA THR A 462 32.94 -46.37 38.60
C THR A 462 32.17 -45.47 39.57
N ARG A 463 31.35 -44.53 39.08
CA ARG A 463 30.44 -43.71 39.88
C ARG A 463 29.03 -43.73 39.28
N PRO A 464 27.99 -44.10 40.06
CA PRO A 464 26.62 -44.11 39.58
C PRO A 464 26.08 -42.68 39.41
N THR A 465 25.34 -42.47 38.33
CA THR A 465 24.56 -41.26 38.07
C THR A 465 23.37 -41.13 39.01
N GLU A 466 22.76 -39.95 39.11
CA GLU A 466 21.57 -39.72 39.94
C GLU A 466 20.41 -40.65 39.55
N ALA A 467 20.19 -40.87 38.25
CA ALA A 467 19.20 -41.80 37.73
C ALA A 467 19.50 -43.25 38.16
N GLU A 468 20.77 -43.64 38.20
CA GLU A 468 21.21 -44.97 38.64
C GLU A 468 21.04 -45.17 40.14
N LEU A 469 21.34 -44.16 40.95
CA LEU A 469 21.10 -44.18 42.39
C LEU A 469 19.61 -44.34 42.70
N LEU A 470 18.75 -43.61 41.98
CA LEU A 470 17.30 -43.71 42.13
C LEU A 470 16.79 -45.10 41.70
N LEU A 471 17.26 -45.62 40.57
CA LEU A 471 16.93 -46.97 40.11
C LEU A 471 17.38 -48.03 41.13
N LEU A 472 18.62 -47.98 41.62
CA LEU A 472 19.13 -48.93 42.60
C LEU A 472 18.31 -48.90 43.90
N LYS A 473 17.89 -47.71 44.36
CA LYS A 473 17.02 -47.57 45.52
C LYS A 473 15.66 -48.23 45.29
N ASN A 474 15.03 -48.00 44.15
CA ASN A 474 13.71 -48.54 43.82
C ASN A 474 13.76 -50.06 43.59
N VAL A 475 14.75 -50.54 42.83
CA VAL A 475 14.96 -51.99 42.61
C VAL A 475 15.26 -52.71 43.93
N ARG A 476 16.04 -52.10 44.83
CA ARG A 476 16.27 -52.64 46.17
C ARG A 476 14.95 -52.79 46.94
N ALA A 477 14.07 -51.79 46.90
CA ALA A 477 12.77 -51.87 47.56
C ALA A 477 11.93 -53.02 47.00
N ILE A 478 11.79 -53.10 45.67
CA ILE A 478 11.05 -54.16 44.97
C ILE A 478 11.57 -55.55 45.35
N VAL A 479 12.89 -55.77 45.32
CA VAL A 479 13.50 -57.06 45.67
C VAL A 479 13.28 -57.40 47.15
N LEU A 480 13.40 -56.43 48.06
CA LEU A 480 13.22 -56.66 49.49
C LEU A 480 11.76 -56.89 49.90
N GLU A 481 10.80 -56.32 49.16
CA GLU A 481 9.36 -56.53 49.36
C GLU A 481 8.91 -57.90 48.86
N ASN A 482 9.56 -58.45 47.83
CA ASN A 482 9.19 -59.71 47.18
C ASN A 482 10.03 -60.93 47.58
N CYS A 483 11.04 -60.78 48.45
CA CYS A 483 11.88 -61.90 48.90
C CYS A 483 11.49 -62.47 50.28
N SER A 484 11.91 -63.71 50.55
CA SER A 484 11.72 -64.35 51.86
C SER A 484 12.48 -63.62 52.97
N THR A 485 11.97 -63.72 54.21
CA THR A 485 12.51 -63.03 55.39
C THR A 485 13.99 -63.36 55.65
N GLU A 486 14.42 -64.58 55.30
CA GLU A 486 15.80 -65.06 55.45
C GLU A 486 16.75 -64.42 54.42
N ASN A 487 16.26 -64.10 53.23
CA ASN A 487 17.07 -63.56 52.13
C ASN A 487 17.17 -62.03 52.13
N LYS A 488 16.36 -61.31 52.93
CA LYS A 488 16.38 -59.83 53.02
C LYS A 488 17.78 -59.27 53.35
N THR A 489 18.49 -59.86 54.31
CA THR A 489 19.83 -59.44 54.71
C THR A 489 20.88 -59.73 53.63
N LYS A 490 20.69 -60.82 52.88
CA LYS A 490 21.58 -61.27 51.80
C LYS A 490 21.46 -60.35 50.58
N TYR A 491 20.24 -60.06 50.14
CA TYR A 491 19.99 -59.15 49.02
C TYR A 491 20.32 -57.70 49.37
N GLY A 492 20.04 -57.26 50.60
CA GLY A 492 20.37 -55.90 51.06
C GLY A 492 21.86 -55.53 50.96
N ARG A 493 22.77 -56.51 51.06
CA ARG A 493 24.23 -56.31 50.90
C ARG A 493 24.68 -56.15 49.44
N ILE A 494 23.90 -56.63 48.47
CA ILE A 494 24.26 -56.57 47.03
C ILE A 494 24.08 -55.15 46.46
N PHE A 495 23.19 -54.36 47.07
CA PHE A 495 22.91 -52.98 46.64
C PHE A 495 23.78 -51.91 47.31
N GLN A 496 24.62 -52.29 48.29
CA GLN A 496 25.68 -51.44 48.85
C GLN A 496 26.81 -51.24 47.82
#